data_AF-A0A7V6MNM9-F1
#
_entry.id   AF-A0A7V6MNM9-F1
#
_cell.length_a   1.000
_cell.length_b   1.000
_cell.length_c   1.000
_cell.angle_alpha   90.00
_cell.angle_beta   90.00
_cell.angle_gamma   90.00
#
_symmetry.space_group_name_H-M   'P 1'
#
loop_
_entity.id
_entity.type
_entity.pdbx_description
1 polymer ?
#
loop_
_entity_poly.entity_id
_entity_poly.type
_entity_poly.pdbx_seq_one_letter_code
_entity_poly.pdbx_strand_id
1 'polypeptide(L)'
;MKELLRNKYFKFGVAGVLYILWVIWVGNYWLLLGLPIVFDIYVSKKVNWAFWKKRHGKNHVVVEWLDALIFAVIAVSLINIFLFQNYRIPTPSMEKTLLVGDHLAVSKVAYGPRMPNTPLVFPFTQHTMPFTGGRVKSWSDLIHWKYNRLKGFGHVKNNDIVVFNFPAGDTVCLEQQAVSYYEILRERIETITAEDIRAGRPLKGKDEYYSVARQMIWNEYTVIYRPVDRRDNYVKRCVGIPGDTVLIKGGKLFINGHENTEYETQQTSYYVRTNGTRINPKAFERMGVSKSDQSLTISGSGYRLPLTRKNAETISGFANVTGIEADYRRPGEYIAAVFPHDPAYRWNEDNFGPLWIPKKGTTVKLDMTNINFYTSIIDIYEENDLEIRDTVIYINGKPADSYTFRMDYYWMMGDNRHDSADSRFWGFVPEDHIIGRPVRVWLSIDKEAQGLKKIRFNRFFKGAKR
;
A
#
# COMPACT_ATOMS: atom_id res chain seq x y z
N MET A 1 -1.38 -6.88 -53.29
CA MET A 1 -1.12 -6.43 -51.89
C MET A 1 -2.04 -5.28 -51.45
N LYS A 2 -2.17 -4.17 -52.21
CA LYS A 2 -3.06 -3.04 -51.86
C LYS A 2 -4.56 -3.40 -51.78
N GLU A 3 -5.07 -4.30 -52.63
CA GLU A 3 -6.46 -4.75 -52.56
C GLU A 3 -6.77 -5.61 -51.34
N LEU A 4 -5.86 -6.53 -50.99
CA LEU A 4 -5.95 -7.37 -49.79
C LEU A 4 -6.03 -6.49 -48.53
N LEU A 5 -5.19 -5.45 -48.46
CA LEU A 5 -5.18 -4.47 -47.37
C LEU A 5 -6.42 -3.55 -47.35
N ARG A 6 -7.26 -3.51 -48.39
CA ARG A 6 -8.55 -2.79 -48.39
C ARG A 6 -9.72 -3.68 -47.99
N ASN A 7 -9.59 -5.01 -48.06
CA ASN A 7 -10.66 -5.95 -47.72
C ASN A 7 -11.00 -5.88 -46.22
N LYS A 8 -12.28 -5.65 -45.91
CA LYS A 8 -12.78 -5.53 -44.54
C LYS A 8 -12.63 -6.82 -43.73
N TYR A 9 -12.81 -7.99 -44.35
CA TYR A 9 -12.67 -9.30 -43.68
C TYR A 9 -11.21 -9.63 -43.40
N PHE A 10 -10.29 -9.21 -44.27
CA PHE A 10 -8.86 -9.35 -44.01
C PHE A 10 -8.42 -8.48 -42.82
N LYS A 11 -8.84 -7.22 -42.76
CA LYS A 11 -8.58 -6.33 -41.61
C LYS A 11 -9.16 -6.88 -40.32
N PHE A 12 -10.40 -7.37 -40.37
CA PHE A 12 -11.03 -8.05 -39.24
C PHE A 12 -10.24 -9.30 -38.82
N GLY A 13 -9.80 -10.14 -39.76
CA GLY A 13 -9.00 -11.33 -39.46
C GLY A 13 -7.72 -10.97 -38.71
N VAL A 14 -6.98 -9.97 -39.19
CA VAL A 14 -5.77 -9.48 -38.51
C VAL A 14 -6.09 -8.90 -37.13
N ALA A 15 -7.08 -8.01 -37.02
CA ALA A 15 -7.44 -7.38 -35.76
C ALA A 15 -8.01 -8.40 -34.75
N GLY A 16 -8.80 -9.37 -35.21
CA GLY A 16 -9.37 -10.44 -34.42
C GLY A 16 -8.30 -11.40 -33.91
N VAL A 17 -7.33 -11.78 -34.73
CA VAL A 17 -6.16 -12.57 -34.29
C VAL A 17 -5.35 -11.81 -33.24
N LEU A 18 -5.04 -10.53 -33.48
CA LEU A 18 -4.34 -9.69 -32.50
C LEU A 18 -5.12 -9.56 -31.19
N TYR A 19 -6.44 -9.41 -31.26
CA TYR A 19 -7.29 -9.35 -30.09
C TYR A 19 -7.30 -10.67 -29.32
N ILE A 20 -7.43 -11.81 -30.01
CA ILE A 20 -7.37 -13.13 -29.38
C ILE A 20 -6.02 -13.36 -28.73
N LEU A 21 -4.92 -13.01 -29.40
CA LEU A 21 -3.56 -13.08 -28.82
C LEU A 21 -3.45 -12.19 -27.58
N TRP A 22 -4.05 -11.00 -27.58
CA TRP A 22 -4.11 -10.14 -26.41
C TRP A 22 -4.94 -10.75 -25.29
N VAL A 23 -6.10 -11.35 -25.58
CA VAL A 23 -6.93 -12.05 -24.58
C VAL A 23 -6.18 -13.24 -23.98
N ILE A 24 -5.48 -14.02 -24.79
CA ILE A 24 -4.61 -15.12 -24.34
C ILE A 24 -3.50 -14.59 -23.46
N TRP A 25 -2.82 -13.51 -23.86
CA TRP A 25 -1.77 -12.88 -23.07
C TRP A 25 -2.29 -12.35 -21.74
N VAL A 26 -3.48 -11.76 -21.74
CA VAL A 26 -4.17 -11.31 -20.52
C VAL A 26 -4.59 -12.49 -19.63
N GLY A 27 -4.85 -13.67 -20.22
CA GLY A 27 -5.28 -14.86 -19.49
C GLY A 27 -6.73 -14.79 -18.99
N ASN A 28 -7.55 -13.87 -19.52
CA ASN A 28 -8.95 -13.71 -19.13
C ASN A 28 -9.88 -13.88 -20.34
N TYR A 29 -10.38 -15.09 -20.54
CA TYR A 29 -11.20 -15.46 -21.69
C TYR A 29 -12.60 -14.84 -21.71
N TRP A 30 -13.09 -14.24 -20.62
CA TRP A 30 -14.33 -13.44 -20.67
C TRP A 30 -14.22 -12.28 -21.65
N LEU A 31 -13.00 -11.79 -21.90
CA LEU A 31 -12.74 -10.76 -22.89
C LEU A 31 -13.00 -11.24 -24.33
N LEU A 32 -13.14 -12.53 -24.61
CA LEU A 32 -13.57 -13.00 -25.94
C LEU A 32 -14.96 -12.48 -26.32
N LEU A 33 -15.80 -12.09 -25.36
CA LEU A 33 -17.07 -11.40 -25.62
C LEU A 33 -16.90 -10.03 -26.32
N GLY A 34 -15.68 -9.50 -26.39
CA GLY A 34 -15.34 -8.33 -27.20
C GLY A 34 -15.08 -8.64 -28.68
N LEU A 35 -14.96 -9.90 -29.10
CA LEU A 35 -14.81 -10.25 -30.53
C LEU A 35 -15.99 -9.77 -31.40
N PRO A 36 -17.26 -9.90 -30.97
CA PRO A 36 -18.39 -9.27 -31.66
C PRO A 36 -18.23 -7.76 -31.83
N ILE A 37 -17.64 -7.06 -30.85
CA ILE A 37 -17.34 -5.62 -30.95
C ILE A 37 -16.26 -5.39 -32.02
N VAL A 38 -15.18 -6.17 -32.02
CA VAL A 38 -14.13 -6.11 -33.06
C VAL A 38 -14.72 -6.42 -34.45
N PHE A 39 -15.60 -7.42 -34.55
CA PHE A 39 -16.30 -7.74 -35.79
C PHE A 39 -17.15 -6.56 -36.26
N ASP A 40 -17.88 -5.91 -35.36
CA ASP A 40 -18.71 -4.76 -35.70
C ASP A 40 -17.88 -3.54 -36.13
N ILE A 41 -16.74 -3.28 -35.48
CA ILE A 41 -15.80 -2.22 -35.88
C ILE A 41 -15.36 -2.35 -37.35
N TYR A 42 -15.08 -3.56 -37.82
CA TYR A 42 -14.48 -3.79 -39.14
C TYR A 42 -15.49 -4.22 -40.22
N VAL A 43 -16.50 -5.04 -39.87
CA VAL A 43 -17.36 -5.75 -40.82
C VAL A 43 -18.78 -5.20 -40.86
N SER A 44 -19.54 -5.31 -39.76
CA SER A 44 -20.98 -4.97 -39.76
C SER A 44 -21.25 -3.48 -39.59
N LYS A 45 -20.41 -2.75 -38.86
CA LYS A 45 -20.50 -1.30 -38.65
C LYS A 45 -21.91 -0.84 -38.22
N LYS A 46 -22.64 -1.67 -37.47
CA LYS A 46 -23.96 -1.35 -36.93
C LYS A 46 -23.84 -0.30 -35.83
N VAL A 47 -22.80 -0.40 -35.02
CA VAL A 47 -22.46 0.59 -34.00
C VAL A 47 -21.23 1.37 -34.44
N ASN A 48 -21.26 2.68 -34.28
CA ASN A 48 -20.12 3.51 -34.59
C ASN A 48 -19.17 3.61 -33.39
N TRP A 49 -18.24 2.67 -33.32
CA TRP A 49 -17.17 2.60 -32.31
C TRP A 49 -16.02 3.59 -32.56
N ALA A 50 -15.97 4.24 -33.73
CA ALA A 50 -14.94 5.21 -34.06
C ALA A 50 -15.36 6.60 -33.58
N PHE A 51 -15.39 6.77 -32.26
CA PHE A 51 -15.80 8.00 -31.56
C PHE A 51 -15.00 9.26 -32.00
N TRP A 52 -13.84 9.08 -32.63
CA TRP A 52 -12.99 10.16 -33.15
C TRP A 52 -13.19 10.49 -34.64
N LYS A 53 -14.01 9.73 -35.38
CA LYS A 53 -14.28 10.02 -36.80
C LYS A 53 -15.59 10.78 -36.95
N LYS A 54 -15.55 11.87 -37.71
CA LYS A 54 -16.75 12.60 -38.11
C LYS A 54 -17.74 11.64 -38.76
N ARG A 55 -18.95 11.60 -38.19
CA ARG A 55 -20.09 10.87 -38.75
C ARG A 55 -20.58 11.61 -40.00
N HIS A 56 -21.05 10.88 -40.99
CA HIS A 56 -21.73 11.48 -42.15
C HIS A 56 -23.18 11.84 -41.74
N GLY A 57 -23.52 13.13 -41.74
CA GLY A 57 -24.86 13.65 -41.41
C GLY A 57 -24.87 14.74 -40.33
N LYS A 58 -26.03 15.39 -40.10
CA LYS A 58 -26.22 16.31 -38.97
C LYS A 58 -26.37 15.50 -37.68
N ASN A 59 -25.32 15.41 -36.86
CA ASN A 59 -25.48 14.92 -35.51
C ASN A 59 -25.70 16.07 -34.54
N HIS A 60 -26.42 15.77 -33.47
CA HIS A 60 -26.54 16.67 -32.35
C HIS A 60 -25.16 16.80 -31.68
N VAL A 61 -24.67 18.04 -31.53
CA VAL A 61 -23.34 18.36 -30.99
C VAL A 61 -23.07 17.64 -29.66
N VAL A 62 -24.10 17.50 -28.82
CA VAL A 62 -24.02 16.78 -27.52
C VAL A 62 -23.57 15.32 -27.68
N VAL A 63 -24.03 14.63 -28.73
CA VAL A 63 -23.68 13.22 -28.93
C VAL A 63 -22.20 13.10 -29.31
N GLU A 64 -21.68 14.01 -30.14
CA GLU A 64 -20.25 14.01 -30.50
C GLU A 64 -19.34 14.28 -29.29
N TRP A 65 -19.75 15.20 -28.40
CA TRP A 65 -19.03 15.44 -27.14
C TRP A 65 -19.09 14.24 -26.19
N LEU A 66 -20.26 13.60 -26.07
CA LEU A 66 -20.44 12.42 -25.22
C LEU A 66 -19.58 11.24 -25.72
N ASP A 67 -19.56 11.01 -27.03
CA ASP A 67 -18.74 9.99 -27.69
C ASP A 67 -17.24 10.22 -27.41
N ALA A 68 -16.77 11.45 -27.60
CA ALA A 68 -15.38 11.82 -27.33
C ALA A 68 -15.01 11.62 -25.84
N LEU A 69 -15.93 11.97 -24.93
CA LEU A 69 -15.75 11.77 -23.50
C LEU A 69 -15.65 10.28 -23.14
N ILE A 70 -16.57 9.44 -23.63
CA ILE A 70 -16.56 7.99 -23.38
C ILE A 70 -15.24 7.38 -23.87
N PHE A 71 -14.80 7.75 -25.07
CA PHE A 71 -13.52 7.27 -25.59
C PHE A 71 -12.34 7.69 -24.73
N ALA A 72 -12.27 8.96 -24.32
CA ALA A 72 -11.21 9.46 -23.46
C ALA A 72 -11.20 8.70 -22.11
N VAL A 73 -12.37 8.47 -21.52
CA VAL A 73 -12.53 7.70 -20.28
C VAL A 73 -11.99 6.28 -20.42
N ILE A 74 -12.37 5.57 -21.49
CA ILE A 74 -11.90 4.20 -21.76
C ILE A 74 -10.39 4.18 -21.98
N ALA A 75 -9.87 5.06 -22.84
CA ALA A 75 -8.46 5.13 -23.16
C ALA A 75 -7.60 5.41 -21.92
N VAL A 76 -7.98 6.41 -21.11
CA VAL A 76 -7.25 6.74 -19.87
C VAL A 76 -7.39 5.61 -18.83
N SER A 77 -8.54 4.94 -18.76
CA SER A 77 -8.71 3.77 -17.88
C SER A 77 -7.76 2.63 -18.26
N LEU A 78 -7.63 2.32 -19.56
CA LEU A 78 -6.67 1.31 -20.04
C LEU A 78 -5.23 1.71 -19.75
N ILE A 79 -4.88 2.99 -19.94
CA ILE A 79 -3.55 3.51 -19.58
C ILE A 79 -3.29 3.34 -18.08
N ASN A 80 -4.26 3.66 -17.22
CA ASN A 80 -4.14 3.53 -15.77
C ASN A 80 -4.01 2.08 -15.30
N ILE A 81 -4.72 1.15 -15.95
CA ILE A 81 -4.66 -0.28 -15.64
C ILE A 81 -3.31 -0.86 -16.08
N PHE A 82 -2.88 -0.60 -17.32
CA PHE A 82 -1.76 -1.35 -17.93
C PHE A 82 -0.42 -0.63 -17.90
N LEU A 83 -0.37 0.70 -17.90
CA LEU A 83 0.86 1.46 -18.15
C LEU A 83 1.29 2.29 -16.96
N PHE A 84 0.55 3.36 -16.65
CA PHE A 84 0.91 4.34 -15.64
C PHE A 84 -0.32 4.89 -14.93
N GLN A 85 -0.20 5.11 -13.63
CA GLN A 85 -1.23 5.79 -12.84
C GLN A 85 -0.59 6.84 -11.93
N ASN A 86 -1.33 7.91 -11.68
CA ASN A 86 -0.91 8.97 -10.78
C ASN A 86 -1.33 8.67 -9.32
N TYR A 87 -0.41 8.87 -8.38
CA TYR A 87 -0.66 8.73 -6.94
C TYR A 87 -0.14 9.94 -6.18
N ARG A 88 -0.88 10.41 -5.18
CA ARG A 88 -0.47 11.51 -4.30
C ARG A 88 0.12 10.96 -3.00
N ILE A 89 1.20 11.58 -2.49
CA ILE A 89 1.75 11.30 -1.17
C ILE A 89 0.98 12.09 -0.09
N PRO A 90 0.25 11.42 0.83
CA PRO A 90 -0.53 12.11 1.85
C PRO A 90 0.23 12.33 3.17
N THR A 91 1.22 11.48 3.50
CA THR A 91 1.90 11.41 4.80
C THR A 91 3.43 11.47 4.69
N PRO A 92 4.15 11.88 5.75
CA PRO A 92 5.61 12.07 5.74
C PRO A 92 6.43 10.78 5.89
N SER A 93 5.83 9.60 5.76
CA SER A 93 6.55 8.32 5.94
C SER A 93 7.73 8.08 4.97
N MET A 94 7.74 8.78 3.83
CA MET A 94 8.82 8.74 2.83
C MET A 94 9.54 10.10 2.71
N GLU A 95 9.40 10.97 3.72
CA GLU A 95 9.95 12.33 3.73
C GLU A 95 11.46 12.33 3.42
N LYS A 96 11.98 13.46 2.91
CA LYS A 96 13.29 13.62 2.23
C LYS A 96 13.39 12.93 0.88
N THR A 97 12.88 11.72 0.72
CA THR A 97 12.84 11.02 -0.56
C THR A 97 11.66 11.52 -1.41
N LEU A 98 10.44 11.29 -0.93
CA LEU A 98 9.18 11.73 -1.52
C LEU A 98 8.42 12.57 -0.48
N LEU A 99 8.15 13.83 -0.81
CA LEU A 99 7.56 14.75 0.17
C LEU A 99 6.04 14.66 0.15
N VAL A 100 5.42 15.02 1.28
CA VAL A 100 3.97 15.23 1.34
C VAL A 100 3.54 16.21 0.24
N GLY A 101 2.52 15.82 -0.53
CA GLY A 101 2.01 16.60 -1.65
C GLY A 101 2.69 16.34 -3.00
N ASP A 102 3.68 15.46 -3.06
CA ASP A 102 4.18 14.94 -4.34
C ASP A 102 3.09 14.10 -5.03
N HIS A 103 2.96 14.29 -6.34
CA HIS A 103 2.18 13.47 -7.25
C HIS A 103 3.14 12.66 -8.12
N LEU A 104 3.02 11.35 -8.02
CA LEU A 104 3.93 10.36 -8.57
C LEU A 104 3.35 9.76 -9.84
N ALA A 105 4.13 9.77 -10.91
CA ALA A 105 3.90 8.88 -12.03
C ALA A 105 4.40 7.48 -11.65
N VAL A 106 3.49 6.50 -11.55
CA VAL A 106 3.80 5.13 -11.15
C VAL A 106 3.71 4.20 -12.34
N SER A 107 4.81 3.52 -12.65
CA SER A 107 4.90 2.54 -13.72
C SER A 107 4.35 1.19 -13.25
N LYS A 108 3.28 0.72 -13.89
CA LYS A 108 2.70 -0.61 -13.68
C LYS A 108 3.52 -1.69 -14.41
N VAL A 109 4.04 -1.36 -15.59
CA VAL A 109 4.89 -2.26 -16.39
C VAL A 109 6.22 -2.63 -15.73
N ALA A 110 6.69 -1.85 -14.74
CA ALA A 110 7.92 -2.14 -14.02
C ALA A 110 7.90 -3.52 -13.33
N TYR A 111 6.78 -3.87 -12.72
CA TYR A 111 6.57 -5.17 -12.04
C TYR A 111 5.51 -6.03 -12.73
N GLY A 112 4.90 -5.52 -13.81
CA GLY A 112 3.81 -6.16 -14.53
C GLY A 112 2.45 -5.66 -14.05
N PRO A 113 1.57 -5.18 -14.94
CA PRO A 113 0.26 -4.70 -14.56
C PRO A 113 -0.59 -5.85 -14.01
N ARG A 114 -1.37 -5.55 -12.96
CA ARG A 114 -2.38 -6.45 -12.42
C ARG A 114 -3.69 -6.27 -13.18
N MET A 115 -4.37 -7.38 -13.44
CA MET A 115 -5.76 -7.33 -13.86
C MET A 115 -6.61 -6.84 -12.68
N PRO A 116 -7.61 -5.98 -12.92
CA PRO A 116 -8.49 -5.52 -11.85
C PRO A 116 -9.31 -6.69 -11.30
N ASN A 117 -9.33 -6.86 -9.97
CA ASN A 117 -10.23 -7.81 -9.33
C ASN A 117 -11.68 -7.36 -9.49
N THR A 118 -11.92 -6.05 -9.52
CA THR A 118 -13.24 -5.42 -9.70
C THR A 118 -13.30 -4.65 -11.01
N PRO A 119 -13.59 -5.32 -12.14
CA PRO A 119 -13.62 -4.68 -13.47
C PRO A 119 -14.78 -3.69 -13.64
N LEU A 120 -15.87 -3.86 -12.88
CA LEU A 120 -17.02 -2.95 -12.89
C LEU A 120 -16.82 -1.85 -11.84
N VAL A 121 -16.23 -0.73 -12.26
CA VAL A 121 -15.95 0.42 -11.41
C VAL A 121 -16.31 1.73 -12.10
N PHE A 122 -16.77 2.70 -11.32
CA PHE A 122 -16.86 4.08 -11.77
C PHE A 122 -15.45 4.65 -12.09
N PRO A 123 -15.23 5.18 -13.30
CA PRO A 123 -13.91 5.68 -13.71
C PRO A 123 -13.33 6.73 -12.76
N PHE A 124 -12.01 6.70 -12.59
CA PHE A 124 -11.24 7.69 -11.81
C PHE A 124 -11.58 7.78 -10.31
N THR A 125 -12.24 6.76 -9.77
CA THR A 125 -12.51 6.63 -8.34
C THR A 125 -11.71 5.48 -7.74
N GLN A 126 -11.31 5.60 -6.47
CA GLN A 126 -10.53 4.58 -5.78
C GLN A 126 -11.46 3.55 -5.12
N HIS A 127 -12.14 3.95 -4.04
CA HIS A 127 -13.03 3.08 -3.26
C HIS A 127 -14.46 3.63 -3.12
N THR A 128 -14.66 4.94 -3.06
CA THR A 128 -15.98 5.54 -2.78
C THR A 128 -16.40 6.53 -3.86
N MET A 129 -17.72 6.64 -4.07
CA MET A 129 -18.28 7.61 -5.00
C MET A 129 -18.07 9.06 -4.50
N PRO A 130 -17.71 10.00 -5.39
CA PRO A 130 -17.61 11.42 -5.04
C PRO A 130 -18.91 11.94 -4.43
N PHE A 131 -18.82 12.88 -3.49
CA PHE A 131 -19.96 13.56 -2.85
C PHE A 131 -20.91 12.69 -2.02
N THR A 132 -20.54 11.43 -1.73
CA THR A 132 -21.38 10.50 -0.92
C THR A 132 -20.95 10.38 0.54
N GLY A 133 -19.99 11.19 0.98
CA GLY A 133 -19.43 11.11 2.33
C GLY A 133 -18.78 9.76 2.65
N GLY A 134 -18.32 9.02 1.63
CA GLY A 134 -17.64 7.73 1.79
C GLY A 134 -18.57 6.52 1.99
N ARG A 135 -19.89 6.70 1.94
CA ARG A 135 -20.86 5.62 2.22
C ARG A 135 -21.19 4.74 1.02
N VAL A 136 -21.01 5.25 -0.20
CA VAL A 136 -21.36 4.52 -1.43
C VAL A 136 -20.08 3.99 -2.09
N LYS A 137 -20.04 2.67 -2.28
CA LYS A 137 -18.96 1.98 -3.01
C LYS A 137 -18.88 2.49 -4.45
N SER A 138 -17.67 2.64 -4.97
CA SER A 138 -17.43 3.02 -6.37
C SER A 138 -17.37 1.85 -7.35
N TRP A 139 -17.47 0.62 -6.85
CA TRP A 139 -17.40 -0.61 -7.63
C TRP A 139 -18.64 -1.48 -7.39
N SER A 140 -18.86 -2.43 -8.29
CA SER A 140 -19.89 -3.46 -8.16
C SER A 140 -19.27 -4.81 -7.78
N ASP A 141 -19.95 -5.52 -6.88
CA ASP A 141 -19.58 -6.88 -6.47
C ASP A 141 -20.10 -7.96 -7.46
N LEU A 142 -20.77 -7.57 -8.57
CA LEU A 142 -21.35 -8.48 -9.58
C LEU A 142 -20.31 -9.35 -10.29
N ILE A 143 -19.13 -8.79 -10.57
CA ILE A 143 -18.04 -9.49 -11.26
C ILE A 143 -16.78 -9.31 -10.42
N HIS A 144 -16.23 -10.43 -9.98
CA HIS A 144 -14.98 -10.48 -9.23
C HIS A 144 -13.99 -11.43 -9.91
N TRP A 145 -12.82 -10.93 -10.29
CA TRP A 145 -11.75 -11.72 -10.88
C TRP A 145 -10.71 -12.09 -9.83
N LYS A 146 -10.20 -13.32 -9.92
CA LYS A 146 -9.04 -13.76 -9.12
C LYS A 146 -7.81 -12.96 -9.50
N TYR A 147 -6.87 -12.84 -8.56
CA TYR A 147 -5.58 -12.19 -8.81
C TYR A 147 -4.90 -12.78 -10.05
N ASN A 148 -4.52 -11.90 -10.97
CA ASN A 148 -3.72 -12.24 -12.12
C ASN A 148 -2.81 -11.06 -12.46
N ARG A 149 -1.51 -11.34 -12.60
CA ARG A 149 -0.49 -10.34 -12.95
C ARG A 149 0.13 -10.69 -14.29
N LEU A 150 0.15 -9.71 -15.18
CA LEU A 150 0.79 -9.84 -16.48
C LEU A 150 2.30 -9.68 -16.35
N LYS A 151 3.03 -10.24 -17.33
CA LYS A 151 4.50 -10.14 -17.35
C LYS A 151 4.95 -8.67 -17.45
N GLY A 152 5.76 -8.24 -16.48
CA GLY A 152 6.43 -6.94 -16.48
C GLY A 152 7.85 -6.98 -17.04
N PHE A 153 8.54 -5.83 -16.94
CA PHE A 153 9.96 -5.71 -17.29
C PHE A 153 10.92 -6.17 -16.17
N GLY A 154 10.40 -6.53 -15.00
CA GLY A 154 11.19 -7.02 -13.88
C GLY A 154 10.34 -7.39 -12.68
N HIS A 155 11.01 -7.56 -11.55
CA HIS A 155 10.42 -7.89 -10.25
C HIS A 155 10.80 -6.84 -9.22
N VAL A 156 10.08 -6.80 -8.10
CA VAL A 156 10.44 -5.95 -6.96
C VAL A 156 11.81 -6.38 -6.43
N LYS A 157 12.68 -5.41 -6.18
CA LYS A 157 14.01 -5.64 -5.61
C LYS A 157 14.13 -4.96 -4.26
N ASN A 158 15.08 -5.44 -3.43
CA ASN A 158 15.45 -4.70 -2.24
C ASN A 158 15.82 -3.27 -2.62
N ASN A 159 15.30 -2.35 -1.82
CA ASN A 159 15.40 -0.91 -1.88
C ASN A 159 14.61 -0.19 -2.97
N ASP A 160 13.82 -0.90 -3.78
CA ASP A 160 12.85 -0.25 -4.65
C ASP A 160 11.83 0.52 -3.80
N ILE A 161 11.43 1.69 -4.28
CA ILE A 161 10.21 2.35 -3.78
C ILE A 161 9.04 1.71 -4.51
N VAL A 162 8.03 1.30 -3.75
CA VAL A 162 6.90 0.53 -4.24
C VAL A 162 5.61 1.21 -3.83
N VAL A 163 4.69 1.33 -4.79
CA VAL A 163 3.28 1.62 -4.49
C VAL A 163 2.56 0.28 -4.36
N PHE A 164 1.75 0.13 -3.34
CA PHE A 164 0.99 -1.09 -3.07
C PHE A 164 -0.31 -0.76 -2.33
N ASN A 165 -1.26 -1.68 -2.39
CA ASN A 165 -2.49 -1.60 -1.60
C ASN A 165 -2.20 -1.95 -0.13
N PHE A 166 -2.85 -1.29 0.82
CA PHE A 166 -2.68 -1.53 2.26
C PHE A 166 -3.14 -2.95 2.65
N PRO A 167 -2.27 -3.82 3.20
CA PRO A 167 -2.63 -5.21 3.48
C PRO A 167 -3.76 -5.38 4.51
N ALA A 168 -3.78 -4.55 5.55
CA ALA A 168 -4.80 -4.58 6.61
C ALA A 168 -5.99 -3.64 6.32
N GLY A 169 -6.25 -3.35 5.03
CA GLY A 169 -7.30 -2.42 4.57
C GLY A 169 -8.51 -3.11 3.92
N ASP A 170 -8.68 -4.41 4.13
CA ASP A 170 -9.81 -5.23 3.67
C ASP A 170 -11.09 -4.91 4.42
N THR A 171 -11.05 -4.89 5.75
CA THR A 171 -12.18 -4.55 6.60
C THR A 171 -11.98 -3.14 7.12
N VAL A 172 -12.98 -2.29 6.94
CA VAL A 172 -12.88 -0.85 7.24
C VAL A 172 -14.11 -0.36 7.99
N CYS A 173 -13.87 0.32 9.11
CA CYS A 173 -14.86 1.15 9.79
C CYS A 173 -14.93 2.51 9.09
N LEU A 174 -16.07 2.86 8.47
CA LEU A 174 -16.18 4.06 7.63
C LEU A 174 -15.98 5.37 8.41
N GLU A 175 -16.37 5.36 9.68
CA GLU A 175 -16.25 6.49 10.60
C GLU A 175 -14.81 6.67 11.13
N GLN A 176 -13.98 5.62 11.09
CA GLN A 176 -12.60 5.61 11.58
C GLN A 176 -11.66 4.94 10.57
N GLN A 177 -11.36 5.64 9.48
CA GLN A 177 -10.51 5.11 8.40
C GLN A 177 -9.00 5.37 8.60
N ALA A 178 -8.62 6.13 9.62
CA ALA A 178 -7.22 6.40 9.93
C ALA A 178 -6.51 5.19 10.58
N VAL A 179 -7.29 4.28 11.16
CA VAL A 179 -6.83 3.12 11.92
C VAL A 179 -7.39 1.86 11.26
N SER A 180 -6.63 0.76 11.24
CA SER A 180 -7.10 -0.50 10.67
C SER A 180 -8.18 -1.14 11.55
N TYR A 181 -9.11 -1.89 10.95
CA TYR A 181 -10.13 -2.64 11.71
C TYR A 181 -9.50 -3.58 12.74
N TYR A 182 -8.39 -4.23 12.39
CA TYR A 182 -7.68 -5.17 13.27
C TYR A 182 -7.06 -4.49 14.48
N GLU A 183 -6.62 -3.25 14.35
CA GLU A 183 -6.09 -2.47 15.46
C GLU A 183 -7.21 -2.04 16.40
N ILE A 184 -8.33 -1.52 15.88
CA ILE A 184 -9.54 -1.23 16.67
C ILE A 184 -10.00 -2.48 17.42
N LEU A 185 -9.99 -3.64 16.75
CA LEU A 185 -10.35 -4.92 17.35
C LEU A 185 -9.43 -5.29 18.52
N ARG A 186 -8.11 -5.18 18.36
CA ARG A 186 -7.16 -5.45 19.44
C ARG A 186 -7.34 -4.49 20.62
N GLU A 187 -7.46 -3.19 20.36
CA GLU A 187 -7.68 -2.19 21.42
C GLU A 187 -8.98 -2.46 22.21
N ARG A 188 -10.05 -2.85 21.51
CA ARG A 188 -11.31 -3.24 22.16
C ARG A 188 -11.14 -4.50 23.02
N ILE A 189 -10.46 -5.52 22.52
CA ILE A 189 -10.16 -6.74 23.29
C ILE A 189 -9.36 -6.40 24.55
N GLU A 190 -8.31 -5.59 24.43
CA GLU A 190 -7.50 -5.15 25.57
C GLU A 190 -8.34 -4.41 26.61
N THR A 191 -9.23 -3.51 26.15
CA THR A 191 -10.13 -2.75 27.03
C THR A 191 -11.07 -3.64 27.83
N ILE A 192 -11.75 -4.58 27.15
CA ILE A 192 -12.71 -5.49 27.79
C ILE A 192 -11.97 -6.45 28.74
N THR A 193 -10.82 -6.95 28.33
CA THR A 193 -9.98 -7.84 29.16
C THR A 193 -9.55 -7.11 30.44
N ALA A 194 -9.07 -5.87 30.32
CA ALA A 194 -8.69 -5.06 31.48
C ALA A 194 -9.88 -4.76 32.40
N GLU A 195 -11.08 -4.57 31.85
CA GLU A 195 -12.29 -4.39 32.65
C GLU A 195 -12.69 -5.65 33.42
N ASP A 196 -12.67 -6.82 32.77
CA ASP A 196 -12.94 -8.10 33.43
C ASP A 196 -11.97 -8.35 34.59
N ILE A 197 -10.68 -8.07 34.38
CA ILE A 197 -9.66 -8.17 35.43
C ILE A 197 -10.00 -7.23 36.60
N ARG A 198 -10.28 -5.95 36.32
CA ARG A 198 -10.63 -4.96 37.37
C ARG A 198 -11.90 -5.34 38.14
N ALA A 199 -12.87 -5.93 37.46
CA ALA A 199 -14.14 -6.35 38.05
C ALA A 199 -14.07 -7.74 38.73
N GLY A 200 -12.94 -8.44 38.67
CA GLY A 200 -12.78 -9.78 39.22
C GLY A 200 -13.62 -10.84 38.49
N ARG A 201 -13.98 -10.60 37.22
CA ARG A 201 -14.75 -11.54 36.40
C ARG A 201 -13.83 -12.65 35.86
N PRO A 202 -14.34 -13.87 35.65
CA PRO A 202 -13.57 -14.93 35.00
C PRO A 202 -13.18 -14.47 33.58
N LEU A 203 -11.92 -14.73 33.21
CA LEU A 203 -11.39 -14.39 31.89
C LEU A 203 -12.06 -15.28 30.84
N LYS A 204 -12.47 -14.63 29.74
CA LYS A 204 -13.11 -15.30 28.60
C LYS A 204 -12.07 -16.04 27.75
N GLY A 205 -12.55 -16.99 26.96
CA GLY A 205 -11.72 -17.61 25.93
C GLY A 205 -11.33 -16.59 24.85
N LYS A 206 -10.26 -16.86 24.09
CA LYS A 206 -9.80 -15.98 22.99
C LYS A 206 -10.94 -15.68 22.02
N ASP A 207 -11.60 -16.70 21.49
CA ASP A 207 -12.68 -16.53 20.51
C ASP A 207 -13.87 -15.74 21.04
N GLU A 208 -14.13 -15.84 22.33
CA GLU A 208 -15.19 -15.10 23.01
C GLU A 208 -14.85 -13.62 23.16
N TYR A 209 -13.61 -13.27 23.53
CA TYR A 209 -13.18 -11.86 23.51
C TYR A 209 -13.27 -11.25 22.12
N TYR A 210 -12.86 -12.01 21.10
CA TYR A 210 -12.97 -11.57 19.71
C TYR A 210 -14.43 -11.39 19.28
N SER A 211 -15.33 -12.31 19.65
CA SER A 211 -16.75 -12.20 19.26
C SER A 211 -17.44 -10.99 19.90
N VAL A 212 -17.21 -10.75 21.19
CA VAL A 212 -17.74 -9.59 21.91
C VAL A 212 -17.20 -8.29 21.32
N ALA A 213 -15.88 -8.20 21.11
CA ALA A 213 -15.26 -7.00 20.54
C ALA A 213 -15.77 -6.71 19.12
N ARG A 214 -15.93 -7.74 18.27
CA ARG A 214 -16.54 -7.57 16.93
C ARG A 214 -17.97 -7.03 17.02
N GLN A 215 -18.78 -7.58 17.92
CA GLN A 215 -20.16 -7.13 18.11
C GLN A 215 -20.22 -5.66 18.56
N MET A 216 -19.34 -5.24 19.48
CA MET A 216 -19.25 -3.83 19.89
C MET A 216 -18.90 -2.92 18.71
N ILE A 217 -17.90 -3.31 17.91
CA ILE A 217 -17.49 -2.55 16.72
C ILE A 217 -18.62 -2.45 15.70
N TRP A 218 -19.35 -3.53 15.45
CA TRP A 218 -20.47 -3.53 14.48
C TRP A 218 -21.69 -2.75 14.96
N ASN A 219 -21.86 -2.60 16.28
CA ASN A 219 -22.91 -1.74 16.84
C ASN A 219 -22.54 -0.25 16.77
N GLU A 220 -21.25 0.08 16.76
CA GLU A 220 -20.74 1.46 16.79
C GLU A 220 -20.44 2.01 15.39
N TYR A 221 -19.96 1.17 14.46
CA TYR A 221 -19.42 1.58 13.18
C TYR A 221 -20.08 0.89 11.99
N THR A 222 -20.11 1.59 10.86
CA THR A 222 -20.45 0.99 9.58
C THR A 222 -19.23 0.24 9.05
N VAL A 223 -19.27 -1.09 9.11
CA VAL A 223 -18.18 -1.95 8.64
C VAL A 223 -18.42 -2.40 7.20
N ILE A 224 -17.42 -2.16 6.34
CA ILE A 224 -17.44 -2.62 4.95
C ILE A 224 -16.20 -3.46 4.62
N TYR A 225 -16.35 -4.31 3.60
CA TYR A 225 -15.25 -5.02 2.96
C TYR A 225 -14.77 -4.31 1.68
N ARG A 226 -13.46 -4.28 1.46
CA ARG A 226 -12.77 -3.74 0.29
C ARG A 226 -11.88 -4.81 -0.37
N PRO A 227 -12.11 -5.14 -1.65
CA PRO A 227 -11.20 -6.01 -2.38
C PRO A 227 -9.83 -5.35 -2.56
N VAL A 228 -8.80 -6.16 -2.81
CA VAL A 228 -7.38 -5.73 -2.81
C VAL A 228 -7.15 -4.48 -3.68
N ASP A 229 -7.69 -4.45 -4.89
CA ASP A 229 -7.55 -3.32 -5.82
C ASP A 229 -8.29 -2.04 -5.41
N ARG A 230 -9.14 -2.10 -4.37
CA ARG A 230 -9.89 -0.98 -3.78
C ARG A 230 -9.38 -0.55 -2.42
N ARG A 231 -8.37 -1.21 -1.85
CA ARG A 231 -7.77 -0.76 -0.58
C ARG A 231 -6.95 0.51 -0.78
N ASP A 232 -6.66 1.20 0.31
CA ASP A 232 -5.84 2.41 0.31
C ASP A 232 -4.44 2.15 -0.25
N ASN A 233 -3.82 3.17 -0.84
CA ASN A 233 -2.51 3.03 -1.47
C ASN A 233 -1.42 3.56 -0.56
N TYR A 234 -0.37 2.76 -0.37
CA TYR A 234 0.80 3.12 0.41
C TYR A 234 2.02 3.16 -0.51
N VAL A 235 2.95 4.05 -0.16
CA VAL A 235 4.26 4.16 -0.80
C VAL A 235 5.32 3.95 0.27
N LYS A 236 6.16 2.94 0.07
CA LYS A 236 7.22 2.53 1.00
C LYS A 236 8.42 2.00 0.23
N ARG A 237 9.54 1.82 0.93
CA ARG A 237 10.70 1.11 0.43
C ARG A 237 10.56 -0.38 0.70
N CYS A 238 10.72 -1.21 -0.32
CA CYS A 238 10.83 -2.65 -0.14
C CYS A 238 12.20 -2.96 0.42
N VAL A 239 12.31 -3.35 1.69
CA VAL A 239 13.61 -3.65 2.29
C VAL A 239 13.94 -5.15 2.29
N GLY A 240 12.92 -6.00 2.26
CA GLY A 240 13.05 -7.45 2.15
C GLY A 240 12.16 -8.01 1.04
N ILE A 241 12.71 -8.94 0.26
CA ILE A 241 12.02 -9.66 -0.83
C ILE A 241 11.76 -11.13 -0.42
N PRO A 242 10.99 -11.91 -1.21
CA PRO A 242 10.63 -13.27 -0.84
C PRO A 242 11.87 -14.14 -0.55
N GLY A 243 11.88 -14.78 0.62
CA GLY A 243 12.97 -15.62 1.10
C GLY A 243 14.03 -14.91 1.94
N ASP A 244 14.01 -13.58 2.01
CA ASP A 244 14.91 -12.83 2.91
C ASP A 244 14.55 -13.03 4.38
N THR A 245 15.50 -12.81 5.28
CA THR A 245 15.28 -12.67 6.72
C THR A 245 15.58 -11.25 7.15
N VAL A 246 14.61 -10.61 7.82
CA VAL A 246 14.70 -9.25 8.34
C VAL A 246 15.00 -9.27 9.83
N LEU A 247 15.91 -8.42 10.27
CA LEU A 247 16.25 -8.21 11.67
C LEU A 247 16.51 -6.72 11.89
N ILE A 248 15.98 -6.15 12.98
CA ILE A 248 16.29 -4.79 13.41
C ILE A 248 16.93 -4.87 14.79
N LYS A 249 18.09 -4.23 14.98
CA LYS A 249 18.81 -4.16 16.26
C LYS A 249 19.23 -2.71 16.53
N GLY A 250 18.65 -2.09 17.55
CA GLY A 250 18.91 -0.68 17.89
C GLY A 250 18.71 0.25 16.70
N GLY A 251 17.59 0.09 15.98
CA GLY A 251 17.23 0.88 14.79
C GLY A 251 17.96 0.49 13.50
N LYS A 252 19.04 -0.29 13.58
CA LYS A 252 19.77 -0.77 12.40
C LYS A 252 19.09 -1.97 11.78
N LEU A 253 18.93 -1.93 10.46
CA LEU A 253 18.28 -2.98 9.68
C LEU A 253 19.32 -3.97 9.13
N PHE A 254 19.06 -5.25 9.26
CA PHE A 254 19.86 -6.34 8.72
C PHE A 254 18.98 -7.22 7.82
N ILE A 255 19.49 -7.55 6.63
CA ILE A 255 18.86 -8.46 5.66
C ILE A 255 19.79 -9.64 5.45
N ASN A 256 19.30 -10.86 5.72
CA ASN A 256 20.09 -12.09 5.63
C ASN A 256 21.40 -12.04 6.44
N GLY A 257 21.37 -11.39 7.61
CA GLY A 257 22.54 -11.21 8.48
C GLY A 257 23.47 -10.05 8.12
N HIS A 258 23.26 -9.38 6.99
CA HIS A 258 24.08 -8.24 6.55
C HIS A 258 23.40 -6.91 6.87
N GLU A 259 24.13 -5.95 7.45
CA GLU A 259 23.61 -4.59 7.71
C GLU A 259 23.21 -3.93 6.38
N ASN A 260 21.96 -3.49 6.29
CA ASN A 260 21.42 -2.81 5.13
C ASN A 260 22.00 -1.39 5.09
N THR A 261 22.55 -1.00 3.94
CA THR A 261 23.13 0.33 3.77
C THR A 261 22.06 1.41 3.96
N GLU A 262 22.30 2.29 4.94
CA GLU A 262 21.42 3.43 5.22
C GLU A 262 21.46 4.44 4.05
N TYR A 263 20.31 5.02 3.70
CA TYR A 263 20.23 6.11 2.72
C TYR A 263 20.40 7.46 3.42
N GLU A 264 20.98 8.44 2.73
CA GLU A 264 21.10 9.81 3.24
C GLU A 264 19.74 10.46 3.57
N THR A 265 18.65 9.91 3.02
CA THR A 265 17.28 10.39 3.22
C THR A 265 16.54 9.71 4.37
N GLN A 266 17.06 8.61 4.93
CA GLN A 266 16.40 7.93 6.04
C GLN A 266 16.44 8.80 7.30
N GLN A 267 15.32 8.86 8.02
CA GLN A 267 15.15 9.63 9.24
C GLN A 267 14.82 8.72 10.41
N THR A 268 15.34 9.10 11.57
CA THR A 268 15.01 8.54 12.89
C THR A 268 14.65 9.72 13.80
N SER A 269 13.80 9.53 14.81
CA SER A 269 13.60 10.59 15.81
C SER A 269 14.82 10.72 16.72
N TYR A 270 15.20 11.95 17.02
CA TYR A 270 16.25 12.29 17.97
C TYR A 270 15.70 13.21 19.05
N TYR A 271 16.11 12.98 20.29
CA TYR A 271 16.01 13.96 21.36
C TYR A 271 17.19 14.90 21.30
N VAL A 272 16.91 16.19 21.08
CA VAL A 272 17.90 17.27 21.04
C VAL A 272 17.72 18.11 22.29
N ARG A 273 18.71 18.12 23.18
CA ARG A 273 18.74 18.95 24.39
C ARG A 273 19.47 20.25 24.10
N THR A 274 18.92 21.38 24.55
CA THR A 274 19.57 22.70 24.42
C THR A 274 19.91 23.27 25.78
N ASN A 275 20.73 24.32 25.80
CA ASN A 275 21.05 25.09 27.01
C ASN A 275 19.92 26.04 27.47
N GLY A 276 18.68 25.82 27.01
CA GLY A 276 17.55 26.73 27.18
C GLY A 276 17.35 27.70 26.01
N THR A 277 18.38 27.91 25.16
CA THR A 277 18.24 28.71 23.94
C THR A 277 17.70 27.86 22.79
N ARG A 278 16.64 28.34 22.13
CA ARG A 278 16.03 27.66 20.97
C ARG A 278 16.97 27.65 19.76
N ILE A 279 16.89 26.58 18.97
CA ILE A 279 17.57 26.49 17.68
C ILE A 279 16.94 27.49 16.71
N ASN A 280 17.78 28.19 15.94
CA ASN A 280 17.31 29.15 14.94
C ASN A 280 16.39 28.46 13.91
N PRO A 281 15.15 28.92 13.69
CA PRO A 281 14.21 28.32 12.73
C PRO A 281 14.77 28.17 11.31
N LYS A 282 15.66 29.09 10.86
CA LYS A 282 16.33 29.00 9.55
C LYS A 282 17.26 27.79 9.42
N ALA A 283 17.71 27.20 10.53
CA ALA A 283 18.46 25.96 10.51
C ALA A 283 17.56 24.79 10.08
N PHE A 284 16.35 24.71 10.64
CA PHE A 284 15.36 23.69 10.27
C PHE A 284 14.93 23.82 8.81
N GLU A 285 14.70 25.03 8.31
CA GLU A 285 14.37 25.28 6.90
C GLU A 285 15.48 24.76 5.97
N ARG A 286 16.76 25.04 6.28
CA ARG A 286 17.91 24.56 5.49
C ARG A 286 18.07 23.04 5.52
N MET A 287 17.75 22.42 6.64
CA MET A 287 17.74 20.96 6.79
C MET A 287 16.46 20.30 6.26
N GLY A 288 15.47 21.11 5.87
CA GLY A 288 14.15 20.68 5.40
C GLY A 288 13.30 19.99 6.47
N VAL A 289 13.48 20.31 7.75
CA VAL A 289 12.64 19.80 8.84
C VAL A 289 11.37 20.65 8.90
N SER A 290 10.20 20.04 8.67
CA SER A 290 8.93 20.77 8.60
C SER A 290 8.59 21.40 9.95
N LYS A 291 7.70 22.41 9.95
CA LYS A 291 7.27 23.03 11.22
C LYS A 291 6.42 22.08 12.05
N SER A 292 5.58 21.25 11.42
CA SER A 292 4.79 20.23 12.13
C SER A 292 5.66 19.19 12.83
N ASP A 293 6.88 18.95 12.35
CA ASP A 293 7.80 17.96 12.92
C ASP A 293 8.69 18.54 14.03
N GLN A 294 8.62 19.85 14.30
CA GLN A 294 9.44 20.53 15.31
C GLN A 294 8.81 20.41 16.70
N SER A 295 8.65 19.18 17.18
CA SER A 295 8.04 18.92 18.49
C SER A 295 8.96 19.38 19.63
N LEU A 296 8.47 20.30 20.47
CA LEU A 296 9.16 20.76 21.67
C LEU A 296 8.90 19.80 22.83
N THR A 297 9.94 19.50 23.60
CA THR A 297 9.77 18.77 24.87
C THR A 297 8.96 19.60 25.87
N ILE A 298 8.32 18.94 26.82
CA ILE A 298 7.51 19.58 27.88
C ILE A 298 8.32 20.64 28.65
N SER A 299 9.62 20.39 28.85
CA SER A 299 10.53 21.33 29.51
C SER A 299 10.78 22.64 28.74
N GLY A 300 10.43 22.69 27.44
CA GLY A 300 10.76 23.79 26.53
C GLY A 300 12.25 23.92 26.18
N SER A 301 13.12 23.10 26.78
CA SER A 301 14.59 23.15 26.66
C SER A 301 15.17 22.09 25.70
N GLY A 302 14.33 21.55 24.82
CA GLY A 302 14.75 20.52 23.87
C GLY A 302 13.66 20.18 22.87
N TYR A 303 14.03 19.42 21.86
CA TYR A 303 13.18 19.01 20.74
C TYR A 303 13.17 17.49 20.59
N ARG A 304 12.09 16.95 20.04
CA ARG A 304 12.04 15.62 19.42
C ARG A 304 11.87 15.82 17.92
N LEU A 305 12.90 15.51 17.14
CA LEU A 305 12.95 15.82 15.71
C LEU A 305 13.20 14.57 14.87
N PRO A 306 12.47 14.35 13.75
CA PRO A 306 12.86 13.36 12.76
C PRO A 306 14.05 13.90 11.95
N LEU A 307 15.22 13.30 12.12
CA LEU A 307 16.46 13.75 11.49
C LEU A 307 17.11 12.62 10.71
N THR A 308 17.74 12.99 9.60
CA THR A 308 18.75 12.13 8.97
C THR A 308 20.00 12.15 9.84
N ARG A 309 20.83 11.11 9.73
CA ARG A 309 22.10 11.03 10.46
C ARG A 309 22.98 12.28 10.28
N LYS A 310 23.11 12.75 9.03
CA LYS A 310 23.83 13.97 8.67
C LYS A 310 23.25 15.23 9.34
N ASN A 311 21.92 15.35 9.41
CA ASN A 311 21.28 16.48 10.07
C ASN A 311 21.48 16.42 11.60
N ALA A 312 21.43 15.23 12.20
CA ALA A 312 21.74 15.04 13.61
C ALA A 312 23.19 15.45 13.93
N GLU A 313 24.16 15.01 13.12
CA GLU A 313 25.57 15.43 13.23
C GLU A 313 25.70 16.96 13.09
N THR A 314 25.00 17.56 12.13
CA THR A 314 25.02 19.03 11.95
C THR A 314 24.47 19.77 13.19
N ILE A 315 23.34 19.32 13.74
CA ILE A 315 22.71 19.92 14.92
C ILE A 315 23.60 19.75 16.16
N SER A 316 24.31 18.63 16.28
CA SER A 316 25.21 18.36 17.40
C SER A 316 26.31 19.41 17.57
N GLY A 317 26.72 20.08 16.47
CA GLY A 317 27.73 21.13 16.47
C GLY A 317 27.22 22.53 16.81
N PHE A 318 25.92 22.72 17.05
CA PHE A 318 25.38 24.04 17.40
C PHE A 318 25.74 24.42 18.84
N ALA A 319 26.23 25.65 19.05
CA ALA A 319 26.69 26.12 20.36
C ALA A 319 25.63 26.08 21.47
N ASN A 320 24.34 26.11 21.11
CA ASN A 320 23.23 26.02 22.05
C ASN A 320 22.70 24.60 22.26
N VAL A 321 23.24 23.58 21.59
CA VAL A 321 22.87 22.16 21.76
C VAL A 321 23.83 21.52 22.76
N THR A 322 23.28 20.93 23.81
CA THR A 322 24.04 20.30 24.91
C THR A 322 24.10 18.79 24.79
N GLY A 323 23.21 18.19 24.00
CA GLY A 323 23.22 16.76 23.74
C GLY A 323 22.23 16.38 22.65
N ILE A 324 22.54 15.30 21.94
CA ILE A 324 21.66 14.71 20.94
C ILE A 324 21.73 13.19 21.07
N GLU A 325 20.57 12.54 21.05
CA GLU A 325 20.46 11.10 21.25
C GLU A 325 19.33 10.56 20.36
N ALA A 326 19.57 9.43 19.69
CA ALA A 326 18.53 8.76 18.92
C ALA A 326 17.48 8.18 19.87
N ASP A 327 16.20 8.42 19.57
CA ASP A 327 15.06 7.99 20.38
C ASP A 327 14.71 6.53 20.08
N TYR A 328 15.62 5.61 20.40
CA TYR A 328 15.41 4.18 20.21
C TYR A 328 14.81 3.53 21.45
N ARG A 329 13.85 2.62 21.24
CA ARG A 329 13.37 1.74 22.29
C ARG A 329 14.41 0.72 22.72
N ARG A 330 14.27 0.26 23.96
CA ARG A 330 15.21 -0.73 24.53
C ARG A 330 14.92 -2.13 23.98
N PRO A 331 15.94 -2.98 23.78
CA PRO A 331 15.71 -4.39 23.47
C PRO A 331 14.85 -5.06 24.56
N GLY A 332 13.85 -5.84 24.14
CA GLY A 332 12.94 -6.55 25.05
C GLY A 332 11.77 -5.71 25.57
N GLU A 333 11.66 -4.43 25.22
CA GLU A 333 10.45 -3.64 25.45
C GLU A 333 9.37 -4.09 24.44
N TYR A 334 8.34 -4.79 24.90
CA TYR A 334 7.24 -5.26 24.05
C TYR A 334 6.29 -4.10 23.71
N ILE A 335 5.94 -3.99 22.43
CA ILE A 335 4.94 -3.03 21.96
C ILE A 335 3.81 -3.79 21.26
N ALA A 336 2.60 -3.72 21.80
CA ALA A 336 1.44 -4.48 21.30
C ALA A 336 1.06 -4.16 19.84
N ALA A 337 1.33 -2.93 19.39
CA ALA A 337 1.10 -2.52 18.01
C ALA A 337 2.11 -3.11 17.00
N VAL A 338 3.23 -3.67 17.45
CA VAL A 338 4.26 -4.26 16.58
C VAL A 338 3.89 -5.70 16.24
N PHE A 339 3.95 -6.05 14.97
CA PHE A 339 3.72 -7.40 14.46
C PHE A 339 4.67 -8.40 15.15
N PRO A 340 4.23 -9.59 15.58
CA PRO A 340 2.94 -10.23 15.30
C PRO A 340 1.82 -9.94 16.32
N HIS A 341 1.95 -8.91 17.16
CA HIS A 341 1.00 -8.58 18.23
C HIS A 341 0.89 -9.68 19.30
N ASP A 342 2.00 -10.33 19.61
CA ASP A 342 2.07 -11.41 20.58
C ASP A 342 3.18 -11.12 21.60
N PRO A 343 2.88 -11.06 22.91
CA PRO A 343 3.85 -10.76 23.95
C PRO A 343 4.96 -11.82 24.10
N ALA A 344 4.79 -13.02 23.54
CA ALA A 344 5.87 -14.00 23.43
C ALA A 344 7.05 -13.44 22.62
N TYR A 345 6.76 -12.54 21.68
CA TYR A 345 7.72 -11.79 20.89
C TYR A 345 7.84 -10.38 21.45
N ARG A 346 8.80 -10.19 22.37
CA ARG A 346 9.10 -8.89 23.01
C ARG A 346 9.83 -7.92 22.06
N TRP A 347 9.26 -7.74 20.88
CA TRP A 347 9.75 -6.87 19.82
C TRP A 347 9.15 -5.47 19.92
N ASN A 348 9.91 -4.52 19.37
CA ASN A 348 9.48 -3.15 19.12
C ASN A 348 10.00 -2.66 17.76
N GLU A 349 9.65 -1.44 17.38
CA GLU A 349 9.96 -0.83 16.09
C GLU A 349 11.46 -0.67 15.80
N ASP A 350 12.30 -0.73 16.84
CA ASP A 350 13.77 -0.58 16.79
C ASP A 350 14.53 -1.88 17.08
N ASN A 351 13.84 -2.90 17.61
CA ASN A 351 14.40 -4.20 17.97
C ASN A 351 13.38 -5.28 17.59
N PHE A 352 13.52 -5.82 16.38
CA PHE A 352 12.53 -6.66 15.73
C PHE A 352 13.18 -7.88 15.09
N GLY A 353 12.53 -9.04 15.15
CA GLY A 353 12.99 -10.24 14.47
C GLY A 353 14.10 -10.99 15.22
N PRO A 354 14.78 -11.93 14.53
CA PRO A 354 14.73 -12.18 13.10
C PRO A 354 13.37 -12.72 12.62
N LEU A 355 12.96 -12.34 11.41
CA LEU A 355 11.73 -12.80 10.76
C LEU A 355 12.01 -13.17 9.30
N TRP A 356 11.73 -14.41 8.92
CA TRP A 356 11.84 -14.88 7.54
C TRP A 356 10.60 -14.50 6.72
N ILE A 357 10.82 -14.01 5.50
CA ILE A 357 9.77 -13.55 4.58
C ILE A 357 9.34 -14.71 3.67
N PRO A 358 8.05 -15.08 3.67
CA PRO A 358 7.54 -16.16 2.85
C PRO A 358 7.77 -15.97 1.34
N LYS A 359 8.05 -17.10 0.68
CA LYS A 359 8.28 -17.19 -0.76
C LYS A 359 7.36 -18.23 -1.38
N LYS A 360 6.80 -17.89 -2.54
CA LYS A 360 5.91 -18.77 -3.29
C LYS A 360 6.52 -20.14 -3.53
N GLY A 361 5.72 -21.19 -3.31
CA GLY A 361 6.11 -22.59 -3.48
C GLY A 361 6.98 -23.14 -2.35
N THR A 362 7.31 -22.34 -1.32
CA THR A 362 8.06 -22.82 -0.15
C THR A 362 7.09 -23.39 0.88
N THR A 363 7.47 -24.52 1.47
CA THR A 363 6.71 -25.15 2.56
C THR A 363 7.40 -24.89 3.90
N VAL A 364 6.63 -24.50 4.91
CA VAL A 364 7.09 -24.38 6.31
C VAL A 364 6.32 -25.34 7.20
N LYS A 365 6.94 -25.78 8.29
CA LYS A 365 6.21 -26.44 9.38
C LYS A 365 5.42 -25.40 10.16
N LEU A 366 4.22 -25.78 10.61
CA LEU A 366 3.36 -24.96 11.44
C LEU A 366 3.26 -25.55 12.85
N ASP A 367 3.38 -24.67 13.82
CA ASP A 367 3.11 -24.98 15.23
C ASP A 367 2.65 -23.72 15.96
N MET A 368 2.30 -23.86 17.24
CA MET A 368 1.82 -22.75 18.06
C MET A 368 2.87 -21.66 18.30
N THR A 369 4.16 -21.94 18.07
CA THR A 369 5.21 -20.93 18.20
C THR A 369 5.22 -19.99 17.00
N ASN A 370 4.97 -20.49 15.79
CA ASN A 370 5.12 -19.68 14.57
C ASN A 370 3.82 -19.29 13.88
N ILE A 371 2.68 -19.91 14.23
CA ILE A 371 1.42 -19.71 13.50
C ILE A 371 0.98 -18.26 13.44
N ASN A 372 1.23 -17.47 14.49
CA ASN A 372 0.87 -16.06 14.56
C ASN A 372 1.56 -15.20 13.49
N PHE A 373 2.70 -15.63 12.94
CA PHE A 373 3.31 -14.96 11.79
C PHE A 373 2.54 -15.19 10.49
N TYR A 374 1.88 -16.33 10.36
CA TYR A 374 1.30 -16.81 9.11
C TYR A 374 -0.23 -16.79 9.09
N THR A 375 -0.89 -16.47 10.20
CA THR A 375 -2.36 -16.37 10.29
C THR A 375 -2.96 -15.54 9.16
N SER A 376 -2.55 -14.27 9.00
CA SER A 376 -3.08 -13.41 7.93
C SER A 376 -2.73 -13.90 6.52
N ILE A 377 -1.62 -14.62 6.37
CA ILE A 377 -1.22 -15.19 5.09
C ILE A 377 -2.17 -16.32 4.70
N ILE A 378 -2.36 -17.29 5.59
CA ILE A 378 -3.13 -18.50 5.32
C ILE A 378 -4.61 -18.16 5.20
N ASP A 379 -5.12 -17.39 6.15
CA ASP A 379 -6.55 -17.11 6.31
C ASP A 379 -7.02 -16.05 5.31
N ILE A 380 -6.40 -14.86 5.36
CA ILE A 380 -6.90 -13.67 4.66
C ILE A 380 -6.31 -13.55 3.26
N TYR A 381 -4.98 -13.67 3.13
CA TYR A 381 -4.31 -13.36 1.86
C TYR A 381 -4.41 -14.50 0.85
N GLU A 382 -4.33 -15.76 1.30
CA GLU A 382 -4.42 -16.94 0.43
C GLU A 382 -5.78 -17.64 0.49
N GLU A 383 -6.76 -17.02 1.16
CA GLU A 383 -8.18 -17.40 1.20
C GLU A 383 -8.39 -18.87 1.62
N ASN A 384 -7.86 -19.25 2.78
CA ASN A 384 -8.19 -20.52 3.43
C ASN A 384 -8.96 -20.27 4.72
N ASP A 385 -9.64 -21.28 5.23
CA ASP A 385 -10.23 -21.26 6.56
C ASP A 385 -9.20 -21.79 7.58
N LEU A 386 -8.63 -20.89 8.38
CA LEU A 386 -7.66 -21.24 9.42
C LEU A 386 -8.32 -21.25 10.80
N GLU A 387 -8.32 -22.40 11.45
CA GLU A 387 -8.83 -22.56 12.81
C GLU A 387 -7.76 -23.19 13.72
N ILE A 388 -7.69 -22.73 14.97
CA ILE A 388 -6.85 -23.34 15.99
C ILE A 388 -7.76 -23.86 17.10
N ARG A 389 -7.81 -25.18 17.26
CA ARG A 389 -8.60 -25.84 18.31
C ARG A 389 -7.64 -26.46 19.32
N ASP A 390 -7.60 -25.89 20.51
CA ASP A 390 -6.60 -26.17 21.55
C ASP A 390 -5.17 -25.93 21.07
N THR A 391 -4.51 -26.99 20.58
CA THR A 391 -3.13 -26.97 20.08
C THR A 391 -3.01 -27.54 18.66
N VAL A 392 -4.13 -27.89 18.04
CA VAL A 392 -4.17 -28.45 16.69
C VAL A 392 -4.60 -27.37 15.72
N ILE A 393 -3.77 -27.18 14.68
CA ILE A 393 -4.03 -26.23 13.61
C ILE A 393 -4.83 -26.95 12.52
N TYR A 394 -5.92 -26.34 12.08
CA TYR A 394 -6.76 -26.81 10.99
C TYR A 394 -6.73 -25.81 9.84
N ILE A 395 -6.55 -26.31 8.62
CA ILE A 395 -6.65 -25.52 7.39
C ILE A 395 -7.70 -26.15 6.50
N ASN A 396 -8.78 -25.41 6.21
CA ASN A 396 -9.95 -25.88 5.47
C ASN A 396 -10.55 -27.14 6.11
N GLY A 397 -10.72 -27.11 7.44
CA GLY A 397 -11.28 -28.20 8.24
C GLY A 397 -10.40 -29.45 8.43
N LYS A 398 -9.15 -29.45 7.94
CA LYS A 398 -8.22 -30.59 8.06
C LYS A 398 -7.04 -30.25 8.97
N PRO A 399 -6.62 -31.15 9.88
CA PRO A 399 -5.39 -30.97 10.64
C PRO A 399 -4.20 -30.71 9.71
N ALA A 400 -3.40 -29.70 10.03
CA ALA A 400 -2.24 -29.30 9.25
C ALA A 400 -1.05 -29.02 10.17
N ASP A 401 0.11 -29.57 9.82
CA ASP A 401 1.40 -29.35 10.49
C ASP A 401 2.38 -28.56 9.60
N SER A 402 1.90 -28.12 8.44
CA SER A 402 2.70 -27.45 7.42
C SER A 402 1.82 -26.64 6.47
N TYR A 403 2.44 -25.67 5.79
CA TYR A 403 1.78 -24.84 4.79
C TYR A 403 2.72 -24.49 3.64
N THR A 404 2.18 -24.50 2.41
CA THR A 404 2.92 -24.10 1.20
C THR A 404 2.35 -22.80 0.66
N PHE A 405 3.17 -21.75 0.61
CA PHE A 405 2.75 -20.43 0.18
C PHE A 405 2.42 -20.39 -1.32
N ARG A 406 1.28 -19.80 -1.67
CA ARG A 406 0.81 -19.57 -3.04
C ARG A 406 1.30 -18.24 -3.62
N MET A 407 1.75 -17.34 -2.76
CA MET A 407 2.21 -15.99 -3.13
C MET A 407 3.63 -15.69 -2.65
N ASP A 408 4.24 -14.72 -3.32
CA ASP A 408 5.46 -14.05 -2.87
C ASP A 408 5.10 -12.92 -1.90
N TYR A 409 5.91 -12.74 -0.86
CA TYR A 409 5.69 -11.73 0.18
C TYR A 409 6.87 -10.78 0.31
N TYR A 410 6.60 -9.57 0.78
CA TYR A 410 7.57 -8.47 0.85
C TYR A 410 7.51 -7.78 2.21
N TRP A 411 8.63 -7.19 2.61
CA TRP A 411 8.73 -6.34 3.79
C TRP A 411 8.96 -4.89 3.37
N MET A 412 8.02 -4.01 3.74
CA MET A 412 8.00 -2.61 3.33
C MET A 412 8.27 -1.71 4.54
N MET A 413 9.17 -0.74 4.42
CA MET A 413 9.47 0.23 5.47
C MET A 413 9.49 1.67 4.93
N GLY A 414 9.09 2.62 5.76
CA GLY A 414 9.22 4.04 5.45
C GLY A 414 10.67 4.51 5.59
N ASP A 415 11.01 5.58 4.88
CA ASP A 415 12.32 6.23 5.06
C ASP A 415 12.33 7.05 6.36
N ASN A 416 11.19 7.62 6.79
CA ASN A 416 11.05 8.16 8.13
C ASN A 416 10.65 7.04 9.11
N ARG A 417 11.64 6.44 9.77
CA ARG A 417 11.51 5.18 10.53
C ARG A 417 10.59 5.29 11.74
N HIS A 418 10.50 6.43 12.42
CA HIS A 418 9.61 6.55 13.59
C HIS A 418 8.23 7.13 13.23
N ASP A 419 8.08 7.78 12.08
CA ASP A 419 6.80 8.33 11.60
C ASP A 419 6.29 7.58 10.35
N SER A 420 6.34 6.25 10.41
CA SER A 420 5.91 5.39 9.32
C SER A 420 5.15 4.18 9.85
N ALA A 421 3.84 4.17 9.63
CA ALA A 421 3.08 2.93 9.63
C ALA A 421 3.58 2.09 8.43
N ASP A 422 4.20 0.96 8.71
CA ASP A 422 4.83 0.04 7.76
C ASP A 422 4.81 -1.43 8.23
N SER A 423 5.53 -2.33 7.55
CA SER A 423 5.48 -3.78 7.83
C SER A 423 5.83 -4.15 9.27
N ARG A 424 6.53 -3.30 10.03
CA ARG A 424 6.73 -3.52 11.47
C ARG A 424 5.42 -3.61 12.26
N PHE A 425 4.34 -3.01 11.77
CA PHE A 425 3.05 -2.95 12.46
C PHE A 425 1.99 -3.87 11.85
N TRP A 426 2.01 -4.13 10.55
CA TRP A 426 1.00 -4.99 9.89
C TRP A 426 1.57 -6.28 9.27
N GLY A 427 2.89 -6.49 9.33
CA GLY A 427 3.54 -7.66 8.78
C GLY A 427 3.72 -7.62 7.26
N PHE A 428 3.48 -8.76 6.62
CA PHE A 428 3.85 -9.00 5.22
C PHE A 428 2.96 -8.26 4.22
N VAL A 429 3.56 -7.86 3.09
CA VAL A 429 2.84 -7.35 1.92
C VAL A 429 2.82 -8.44 0.85
N PRO A 430 1.65 -8.98 0.46
CA PRO A 430 1.58 -10.03 -0.56
C PRO A 430 1.79 -9.48 -1.99
N GLU A 431 2.20 -10.34 -2.92
CA GLU A 431 2.48 -9.96 -4.31
C GLU A 431 1.27 -9.36 -5.04
N ASP A 432 0.06 -9.76 -4.69
CA ASP A 432 -1.17 -9.25 -5.27
C ASP A 432 -1.50 -7.82 -4.83
N HIS A 433 -0.86 -7.29 -3.78
CA HIS A 433 -1.00 -5.90 -3.36
C HIS A 433 -0.07 -4.95 -4.13
N ILE A 434 0.99 -5.46 -4.75
CA ILE A 434 2.01 -4.64 -5.43
C ILE A 434 1.40 -3.94 -6.65
N ILE A 435 1.39 -2.61 -6.66
CA ILE A 435 0.85 -1.83 -7.77
C ILE A 435 1.90 -1.60 -8.85
N GLY A 436 3.06 -1.07 -8.46
CA GLY A 436 4.05 -0.59 -9.41
C GLY A 436 5.13 0.24 -8.76
N ARG A 437 6.00 0.79 -9.60
CA ARG A 437 7.17 1.56 -9.16
C ARG A 437 6.98 3.04 -9.47
N PRO A 438 7.08 3.96 -8.49
CA PRO A 438 7.21 5.38 -8.78
C PRO A 438 8.42 5.63 -9.68
N VAL A 439 8.24 6.38 -10.76
CA VAL A 439 9.34 6.73 -11.69
C VAL A 439 9.74 8.20 -11.59
N ARG A 440 8.76 9.09 -11.46
CA ARG A 440 8.96 10.54 -11.45
C ARG A 440 7.92 11.22 -10.57
N VAL A 441 8.31 12.33 -9.94
CA VAL A 441 7.37 13.33 -9.41
C VAL A 441 6.98 14.23 -10.57
N TRP A 442 5.70 14.37 -10.92
CA TRP A 442 5.28 15.25 -12.03
C TRP A 442 4.63 16.55 -11.55
N LEU A 443 4.14 16.56 -10.31
CA LEU A 443 3.60 17.73 -9.63
C LEU A 443 3.94 17.61 -8.13
N SER A 444 4.18 18.73 -7.46
CA SER A 444 4.40 18.75 -6.01
C SER A 444 3.79 20.01 -5.43
N ILE A 445 2.89 19.82 -4.45
CA ILE A 445 2.15 20.90 -3.80
C ILE A 445 2.45 20.91 -2.31
N ASP A 446 3.07 21.99 -1.85
CA ASP A 446 3.26 22.31 -0.45
C ASP A 446 1.93 22.72 0.20
N LYS A 447 1.54 22.01 1.26
CA LYS A 447 0.32 22.32 2.01
C LYS A 447 0.50 23.53 2.93
N GLU A 448 1.73 23.84 3.37
CA GLU A 448 2.04 24.89 4.33
C GLU A 448 2.31 26.25 3.65
N ALA A 449 2.73 26.24 2.39
CA ALA A 449 3.00 27.47 1.65
C ALA A 449 1.71 28.18 1.20
N GLN A 450 1.82 29.48 0.88
CA GLN A 450 0.71 30.30 0.40
C GLN A 450 0.89 30.76 -1.05
N GLY A 451 -0.23 30.95 -1.75
CA GLY A 451 -0.26 31.41 -3.14
C GLY A 451 0.53 30.51 -4.10
N LEU A 452 1.25 31.12 -5.03
CA LEU A 452 2.07 30.40 -6.03
C LEU A 452 3.25 29.64 -5.41
N LYS A 453 3.67 29.98 -4.18
CA LYS A 453 4.73 29.25 -3.46
C LYS A 453 4.31 27.83 -3.06
N LYS A 454 3.01 27.49 -3.17
CA LYS A 454 2.53 26.12 -3.02
C LYS A 454 3.15 25.17 -4.03
N ILE A 455 3.48 25.62 -5.23
CA ILE A 455 4.01 24.71 -6.26
C ILE A 455 5.52 24.60 -6.09
N ARG A 456 5.99 23.38 -5.77
CA ARG A 456 7.43 23.08 -5.65
C ARG A 456 8.01 22.73 -7.02
N PHE A 457 8.23 23.75 -7.85
CA PHE A 457 8.73 23.59 -9.23
C PHE A 457 10.05 22.82 -9.32
N ASN A 458 10.94 22.97 -8.33
CA ASN A 458 12.21 22.24 -8.25
C ASN A 458 12.05 20.72 -8.09
N ARG A 459 10.84 20.22 -7.82
CA ARG A 459 10.54 18.78 -7.73
C ARG A 459 9.95 18.22 -9.01
N PHE A 460 9.58 19.03 -9.99
CA PHE A 460 8.98 18.54 -11.23
C PHE A 460 10.00 17.67 -11.99
N PHE A 461 9.54 16.51 -12.43
CA PHE A 461 10.32 15.47 -13.09
C PHE A 461 11.51 14.95 -12.27
N LYS A 462 11.55 15.20 -10.96
CA LYS A 462 12.55 14.56 -10.09
C LYS A 462 12.37 13.04 -10.15
N GLY A 463 13.48 12.32 -10.25
CA GLY A 463 13.47 10.86 -10.14
C GLY A 463 12.87 10.41 -8.83
N ALA A 464 11.97 9.43 -8.90
CA ALA A 464 11.52 8.70 -7.73
C ALA A 464 12.40 7.46 -7.47
N LYS A 465 13.53 7.33 -8.19
CA LYS A 465 14.61 6.39 -7.89
C LYS A 465 15.62 7.06 -6.95
N ARG A 466 16.44 6.23 -6.30
CA ARG A 466 17.55 6.57 -5.40
C ARG A 466 18.16 7.94 -5.68
#